data_AF-A0A9N9S2C0-F1
#
_entry.id   AF-A0A9N9S2C0-F1
#
_cell.length_a   1.000
_cell.length_b   1.000
_cell.length_c   1.000
_cell.angle_alpha   90.00
_cell.angle_beta   90.00
_cell.angle_gamma   90.00
#
_symmetry.space_group_name_H-M   'P 1'
#
loop_
_entity.id
_entity.type
_entity.pdbx_description
1 polymer ?
#
loop_
_entity_poly.entity_id
_entity_poly.type
_entity_poly.pdbx_seq_one_letter_code
_entity_poly.pdbx_strand_id
1 'polypeptide(L)'
;MLFVRQITGISFCTRLITNSCRKYNISTNPARITQNFIPTLLINKNEPNKIVYPLYPQKSHETLINEIGIQRPIWKKEIFEVPITNKVIEMPIQINNKVIEDVPNINKSIELPTESKIRDSIKQAARLIVIRKRKMRKHKLRKLRKKMKFVWAKAKQRREWKKEKRFLNSLLNQIKVAQKFSAEDYVNEMISKATESPPPKYYKKRRMPTWLILEMLEKENQKKLDRKYKFWEECGK
;
A
#
# COMPACT_ATOMS: atom_id res chain seq x y z
N MET A 1 19.72 28.99 36.96
CA MET A 1 20.70 28.53 35.94
C MET A 1 19.94 27.83 34.83
N LEU A 2 19.95 28.45 33.66
CA LEU A 2 19.30 28.01 32.43
C LEU A 2 20.23 27.02 31.71
N PHE A 3 19.74 25.86 31.29
CA PHE A 3 20.40 25.04 30.28
C PHE A 3 19.39 24.66 29.20
N VAL A 4 19.15 25.61 28.31
CA VAL A 4 18.45 25.41 27.04
C VAL A 4 19.46 24.79 26.07
N ARG A 5 19.31 23.50 25.77
CA ARG A 5 20.06 22.86 24.67
C ARG A 5 19.26 22.98 23.39
N GLN A 6 19.75 23.84 22.51
CA GLN A 6 19.33 23.99 21.11
C GLN A 6 19.59 22.67 20.37
N ILE A 7 18.56 22.11 19.74
CA ILE A 7 18.70 21.04 18.74
C ILE A 7 18.53 21.71 17.38
N THR A 8 19.65 22.01 16.74
CA THR A 8 19.74 22.50 15.37
C THR A 8 19.67 21.32 14.38
N GLY A 9 18.78 21.44 13.40
CA GLY A 9 19.03 20.99 12.03
C GLY A 9 18.96 19.49 11.73
N ILE A 10 17.74 18.95 11.54
CA ILE A 10 17.55 17.75 10.71
C ILE A 10 16.88 18.19 9.41
N SER A 11 17.71 18.39 8.38
CA SER A 11 17.27 18.60 7.01
C SER A 11 16.62 17.33 6.47
N PHE A 12 15.29 17.24 6.56
CA PHE A 12 14.55 16.22 5.83
C PHE A 12 14.51 16.57 4.34
N CYS A 13 15.50 16.06 3.61
CA CYS A 13 15.48 16.04 2.15
C CYS A 13 14.31 15.14 1.69
N THR A 14 13.16 15.74 1.39
CA THR A 14 12.07 15.09 0.67
C THR A 14 12.50 14.82 -0.76
N ARG A 15 13.07 13.64 -1.02
CA ARG A 15 13.21 13.13 -2.38
C ARG A 15 11.82 12.89 -2.95
N LEU A 16 11.38 13.82 -3.78
CA LEU A 16 10.26 13.67 -4.71
C LEU A 16 10.56 12.46 -5.60
N ILE A 17 9.84 11.36 -5.38
CA ILE A 17 9.82 10.22 -6.29
C ILE A 17 8.83 10.59 -7.40
N THR A 18 9.35 11.16 -8.49
CA THR A 18 8.61 11.29 -9.73
C THR A 18 8.51 9.92 -10.39
N ASN A 19 7.41 9.21 -10.13
CA ASN A 19 7.09 8.02 -10.91
C ASN A 19 6.34 8.45 -12.17
N SER A 20 7.05 8.35 -13.28
CA SER A 20 6.61 8.45 -14.66
C SER A 20 5.22 7.85 -14.89
N CYS A 21 4.35 8.64 -15.53
CA CYS A 21 3.05 8.25 -16.06
C CYS A 21 3.16 7.01 -16.94
N ARG A 22 2.65 5.87 -16.45
CA ARG A 22 2.37 4.71 -17.30
C ARG A 22 1.00 4.92 -17.91
N LYS A 23 0.98 5.49 -19.13
CA LYS A 23 -0.21 5.56 -19.97
C LYS A 23 -0.69 4.13 -20.23
N TYR A 24 -1.82 3.74 -19.63
CA TYR A 24 -2.56 2.57 -20.06
C TYR A 24 -3.70 3.06 -20.95
N ASN A 25 -3.67 2.65 -22.22
CA ASN A 25 -4.75 2.83 -23.17
C ASN A 25 -5.97 2.07 -22.64
N ILE A 26 -6.99 2.81 -22.21
CA ILE A 26 -8.31 2.27 -21.92
C ILE A 26 -9.00 2.12 -23.28
N SER A 27 -9.01 0.90 -23.82
CA SER A 27 -9.83 0.56 -24.98
C SER A 27 -11.30 0.59 -24.54
N THR A 28 -12.06 1.54 -25.07
CA THR A 28 -13.51 1.67 -24.89
C THR A 28 -14.21 0.77 -25.91
N ASN A 29 -14.39 -0.51 -25.58
CA ASN A 29 -15.38 -1.34 -26.26
C ASN A 29 -16.53 -1.62 -25.28
N PRO A 30 -17.77 -1.15 -25.55
CA PRO A 30 -18.92 -1.51 -24.74
C PRO A 30 -19.30 -2.96 -25.03
N ALA A 31 -18.90 -3.88 -24.15
CA ALA A 31 -19.36 -5.26 -24.20
C ALA A 31 -20.86 -5.31 -23.84
N ARG A 32 -21.63 -5.85 -24.78
CA ARG A 32 -23.07 -6.10 -24.78
C ARG A 32 -23.49 -6.83 -23.49
N ILE A 33 -24.44 -6.25 -22.75
CA ILE A 33 -25.08 -6.83 -21.56
C ILE A 33 -25.83 -8.09 -21.99
N THR A 34 -25.35 -9.27 -21.57
CA THR A 34 -26.18 -10.47 -21.54
C THR A 34 -26.93 -10.48 -20.22
N GLN A 35 -28.26 -10.39 -20.32
CA GLN A 35 -29.14 -10.74 -19.21
C GLN A 35 -28.96 -12.24 -18.91
N ASN A 36 -29.19 -12.60 -17.65
CA ASN A 36 -29.29 -13.95 -17.07
C ASN A 36 -28.04 -14.44 -16.32
N PHE A 37 -28.06 -14.30 -14.99
CA PHE A 37 -28.27 -15.41 -14.06
C PHE A 37 -28.27 -14.86 -12.62
N ILE A 38 -29.45 -14.61 -12.05
CA ILE A 38 -29.58 -14.34 -10.61
C ILE A 38 -29.82 -15.71 -9.94
N PRO A 39 -28.93 -16.22 -9.09
CA PRO A 39 -29.25 -17.39 -8.29
C PRO A 39 -30.22 -16.96 -7.19
N THR A 40 -31.45 -17.44 -7.25
CA THR A 40 -32.45 -17.25 -6.19
C THR A 40 -31.96 -17.94 -4.92
N LEU A 41 -31.73 -17.15 -3.88
CA LEU A 41 -31.48 -17.68 -2.52
C LEU A 41 -32.81 -18.22 -1.98
N LEU A 42 -32.97 -19.54 -1.98
CA LEU A 42 -34.06 -20.20 -1.25
C LEU A 42 -33.76 -20.17 0.25
N ILE A 43 -34.46 -19.29 0.97
CA ILE A 43 -34.45 -19.25 2.44
C ILE A 43 -35.40 -20.35 2.93
N ASN A 44 -34.84 -21.42 3.50
CA ASN A 44 -35.61 -22.48 4.13
C ASN A 44 -36.12 -21.99 5.49
N LYS A 45 -37.44 -21.91 5.68
CA LYS A 45 -38.08 -21.27 6.85
C LYS A 45 -37.97 -22.07 8.16
N ASN A 46 -37.41 -23.28 8.14
CA ASN A 46 -37.48 -24.19 9.29
C ASN A 46 -36.21 -24.28 10.15
N GLU A 47 -35.08 -23.67 9.77
CA GLU A 47 -33.89 -23.56 10.65
C GLU A 47 -33.06 -22.29 10.32
N PRO A 48 -33.19 -21.18 11.06
CA PRO A 48 -32.57 -19.90 10.68
C PRO A 48 -31.04 -19.83 10.85
N ASN A 49 -30.39 -20.85 11.40
CA ASN A 49 -28.96 -20.82 11.74
C ASN A 49 -28.09 -21.81 10.96
N LYS A 50 -28.63 -22.51 9.95
CA LYS A 50 -27.84 -23.43 9.11
C LYS A 50 -27.59 -22.81 7.74
N ILE A 51 -26.47 -22.11 7.60
CA ILE A 51 -25.97 -21.68 6.29
C ILE A 51 -25.48 -22.93 5.57
N VAL A 52 -26.36 -23.56 4.77
CA VAL A 52 -25.96 -24.59 3.82
C VAL A 52 -25.39 -23.88 2.60
N TYR A 53 -24.07 -23.84 2.48
CA TYR A 53 -23.44 -23.40 1.25
C TYR A 53 -23.79 -24.40 0.13
N PRO A 54 -24.21 -23.97 -1.07
CA PRO A 54 -24.34 -24.87 -2.18
C PRO A 54 -22.97 -25.52 -2.43
N LEU A 55 -22.92 -26.85 -2.33
CA LEU A 55 -21.77 -27.62 -2.76
C LEU A 55 -21.64 -27.43 -4.27
N TYR A 56 -20.78 -26.48 -4.67
CA TYR A 56 -20.44 -26.31 -6.07
C TYR A 56 -19.78 -27.60 -6.57
N PRO A 57 -20.22 -28.14 -7.72
CA PRO A 57 -19.48 -29.21 -8.36
C PRO A 57 -18.08 -28.69 -8.67
N GLN A 58 -17.06 -29.37 -8.16
CA GLN A 58 -15.66 -29.06 -8.44
C GLN A 58 -15.37 -29.44 -9.89
N LYS A 59 -15.84 -28.62 -10.84
CA LYS A 59 -15.39 -28.65 -12.22
C LYS A 59 -13.88 -28.39 -12.21
N SER A 60 -13.11 -29.27 -12.85
CA SER A 60 -11.66 -29.10 -12.97
C SER A 60 -11.36 -27.74 -13.61
N HIS A 61 -10.26 -27.11 -13.20
CA HIS A 61 -9.87 -25.75 -13.62
C HIS A 61 -9.81 -25.58 -15.16
N GLU A 62 -9.69 -26.68 -15.89
CA GLU A 62 -9.62 -26.72 -17.36
C GLU A 62 -10.98 -26.49 -18.03
N THR A 63 -12.08 -26.99 -17.47
CA THR A 63 -13.41 -26.86 -18.12
C THR A 63 -13.96 -25.45 -18.05
N LEU A 64 -13.60 -24.67 -17.02
CA LEU A 64 -14.00 -23.27 -16.86
C LEU A 64 -13.31 -22.31 -17.86
N ILE A 65 -12.14 -22.69 -18.39
CA ILE A 65 -11.38 -21.81 -19.30
C ILE A 65 -11.97 -21.87 -20.72
N ASN A 66 -12.54 -23.01 -21.11
CA ASN A 66 -13.12 -23.20 -22.44
C ASN A 66 -14.52 -22.56 -22.58
N GLU A 67 -15.31 -22.50 -21.50
CA GLU A 67 -16.65 -21.87 -21.50
C GLU A 67 -16.60 -20.33 -21.63
N ILE A 68 -15.48 -19.66 -21.30
CA ILE A 68 -15.36 -18.19 -21.29
C ILE A 68 -14.84 -17.64 -22.64
N GLY A 69 -14.55 -18.50 -23.64
CA GLY A 69 -14.16 -18.07 -24.99
C GLY A 69 -12.83 -17.31 -25.08
N ILE A 70 -12.04 -17.26 -23.98
CA ILE A 70 -10.71 -16.68 -23.98
C ILE A 70 -9.75 -17.72 -24.56
N GLN A 71 -9.60 -17.72 -25.88
CA GLN A 71 -8.47 -18.40 -26.52
C GLN A 71 -7.19 -17.78 -25.97
N ARG A 72 -6.51 -18.47 -25.05
CA ARG A 72 -5.16 -18.07 -24.66
C ARG A 72 -4.31 -18.15 -25.93
N PRO A 73 -3.54 -17.11 -26.30
CA PRO A 73 -2.55 -17.28 -27.35
C PRO A 73 -1.66 -18.43 -26.91
N ILE A 74 -1.65 -19.52 -27.69
CA ILE A 74 -0.71 -20.61 -27.49
C ILE A 74 0.59 -20.04 -28.04
N TRP A 75 1.46 -19.57 -27.15
CA TRP A 75 2.84 -19.28 -27.51
C TRP A 75 3.48 -20.65 -27.74
N LYS A 76 3.32 -21.19 -28.96
CA LYS A 76 4.12 -22.33 -29.42
C LYS A 76 5.55 -21.82 -29.40
N LYS A 77 6.27 -22.10 -28.31
CA LYS A 77 7.73 -22.02 -28.37
C LYS A 77 8.10 -23.10 -29.37
N GLU A 78 8.50 -22.71 -30.56
CA GLU A 78 9.26 -23.58 -31.43
C GLU A 78 10.41 -24.11 -30.56
N ILE A 79 10.33 -25.39 -30.22
CA ILE A 79 11.41 -26.06 -29.53
C ILE A 79 12.50 -26.10 -30.58
N PHE A 80 13.46 -25.17 -30.50
CA PHE A 80 14.69 -25.31 -31.26
C PHE A 80 15.32 -26.62 -30.78
N GLU A 81 15.18 -27.66 -31.60
CA GLU A 81 15.87 -28.92 -31.43
C GLU A 81 17.36 -28.60 -31.62
N VAL A 82 18.04 -28.33 -30.51
CA VAL A 82 19.50 -28.27 -30.50
C VAL A 82 19.96 -29.65 -30.95
N PRO A 83 20.71 -29.78 -32.07
CA PRO A 83 21.17 -31.07 -32.51
C PRO A 83 22.00 -31.67 -31.37
N ILE A 84 21.53 -32.81 -30.86
CA ILE A 84 22.27 -33.59 -29.87
C ILE A 84 23.47 -34.14 -30.64
N THR A 85 24.57 -33.37 -30.69
CA THR A 85 25.83 -33.93 -31.17
C THR A 85 26.22 -34.99 -30.15
N ASN A 86 26.17 -36.25 -30.54
CA ASN A 86 26.72 -37.39 -29.80
C ASN A 86 28.26 -37.30 -29.75
N LYS A 87 28.79 -36.17 -29.32
CA LYS A 87 30.19 -36.08 -28.92
C LYS A 87 30.28 -36.90 -27.65
N VAL A 88 30.81 -38.11 -27.78
CA VAL A 88 31.32 -38.88 -26.66
C VAL A 88 32.25 -37.93 -25.92
N ILE A 89 31.83 -37.48 -24.74
CA ILE A 89 32.69 -36.70 -23.86
C ILE A 89 33.70 -37.72 -23.35
N GLU A 90 34.83 -37.83 -24.04
CA GLU A 90 35.95 -38.62 -23.55
C GLU A 90 36.28 -38.11 -22.15
N MET A 91 36.43 -39.04 -21.21
CA MET A 91 36.94 -38.69 -19.89
C MET A 91 38.28 -37.96 -20.10
N PRO A 92 38.54 -36.86 -19.37
CA PRO A 92 39.80 -36.16 -19.52
C PRO A 92 40.93 -37.17 -19.36
N ILE A 93 41.70 -37.36 -20.43
CA ILE A 93 42.92 -38.16 -20.38
C ILE A 93 43.67 -37.65 -19.17
N GLN A 94 43.91 -38.54 -18.19
CA GLN A 94 44.84 -38.25 -17.11
C GLN A 94 46.17 -38.05 -17.81
N ILE A 95 46.52 -36.80 -18.09
CA ILE A 95 47.85 -36.42 -18.51
C ILE A 95 48.69 -36.78 -17.29
N ASN A 96 49.19 -38.01 -17.27
CA ASN A 96 50.22 -38.46 -16.34
C ASN A 96 51.26 -37.37 -16.30
N ASN A 97 51.32 -36.69 -15.16
CA ASN A 97 52.29 -35.69 -14.75
C ASN A 97 53.37 -35.47 -15.81
N LYS A 98 53.06 -34.71 -16.86
CA LYS A 98 54.12 -34.08 -17.62
C LYS A 98 54.74 -33.16 -16.59
N VAL A 99 55.92 -33.55 -16.12
CA VAL A 99 56.79 -32.72 -15.30
C VAL A 99 56.76 -31.37 -15.99
N ILE A 100 56.06 -30.44 -15.37
CA ILE A 100 56.10 -29.05 -15.77
C ILE A 100 57.55 -28.71 -15.48
N GLU A 101 58.38 -28.67 -16.53
CA GLU A 101 59.73 -28.14 -16.42
C GLU A 101 59.61 -26.83 -15.65
N ASP A 102 60.34 -26.76 -14.54
CA ASP A 102 60.24 -25.69 -13.57
C ASP A 102 60.28 -24.36 -14.32
N VAL A 103 59.11 -23.72 -14.37
CA VAL A 103 58.97 -22.34 -14.81
C VAL A 103 60.08 -21.60 -14.07
N PRO A 104 61.00 -20.90 -14.77
CA PRO A 104 62.16 -20.30 -14.13
C PRO A 104 61.62 -19.56 -12.92
N ASN A 105 62.15 -19.91 -11.75
CA ASN A 105 61.84 -19.30 -10.49
C ASN A 105 62.16 -17.81 -10.65
N ILE A 106 61.18 -17.06 -11.17
CA ILE A 106 61.16 -15.62 -11.09
C ILE A 106 61.02 -15.46 -9.60
N ASN A 107 62.16 -15.28 -8.94
CA ASN A 107 62.30 -14.77 -7.60
C ASN A 107 61.58 -13.42 -7.59
N LYS A 108 60.25 -13.46 -7.57
CA LYS A 108 59.41 -12.33 -7.25
C LYS A 108 59.67 -12.18 -5.78
N SER A 109 60.69 -11.38 -5.45
CA SER A 109 60.87 -10.83 -4.13
C SER A 109 59.48 -10.42 -3.66
N ILE A 110 59.02 -11.04 -2.57
CA ILE A 110 57.76 -10.67 -1.94
C ILE A 110 58.06 -9.33 -1.27
N GLU A 111 58.09 -8.27 -2.06
CA GLU A 111 58.27 -6.92 -1.55
C GLU A 111 57.08 -6.56 -0.70
N LEU A 112 57.37 -6.02 0.49
CA LEU A 112 56.36 -5.49 1.39
C LEU A 112 55.48 -4.50 0.59
N PRO A 113 54.15 -4.64 0.64
CA PRO A 113 53.27 -3.77 -0.13
C PRO A 113 53.56 -2.31 0.18
N THR A 114 53.84 -1.53 -0.86
CA THR A 114 54.00 -0.07 -0.74
C THR A 114 52.79 0.53 -0.03
N GLU A 115 52.97 1.54 0.82
CA GLU A 115 51.89 2.10 1.69
C GLU A 115 50.60 2.47 0.93
N SER A 116 50.71 2.81 -0.35
CA SER A 116 49.57 3.03 -1.26
C SER A 116 48.71 1.77 -1.43
N LYS A 117 49.32 0.60 -1.68
CA LYS A 117 48.64 -0.70 -1.81
C LYS A 117 48.00 -1.14 -0.49
N ILE A 118 48.61 -0.81 0.65
CA ILE A 118 48.05 -1.10 1.98
C ILE A 118 46.74 -0.33 2.19
N ARG A 119 46.72 0.98 1.91
CA ARG A 119 45.50 1.80 2.04
C ARG A 119 44.34 1.31 1.15
N ASP A 120 44.65 0.89 -0.07
CA ASP A 120 43.64 0.33 -0.97
C ASP A 120 43.16 -1.06 -0.51
N SER A 121 44.03 -1.90 0.03
CA SER A 121 43.65 -3.19 0.61
C SER A 121 42.72 -3.04 1.83
N ILE A 122 42.95 -2.03 2.69
CA ILE A 122 42.07 -1.73 3.84
C ILE A 122 40.69 -1.27 3.37
N LYS A 123 40.63 -0.40 2.35
CA LYS A 123 39.36 0.04 1.74
C LYS A 123 38.61 -1.13 1.10
N GLN A 124 39.32 -2.02 0.41
CA GLN A 124 38.73 -3.23 -0.19
C GLN A 124 38.22 -4.20 0.90
N ALA A 125 38.98 -4.40 1.99
CA ALA A 125 38.58 -5.21 3.13
C ALA A 125 37.32 -4.65 3.82
N ALA A 126 37.26 -3.33 4.05
CA ALA A 126 36.08 -2.66 4.60
C ALA A 126 34.84 -2.88 3.71
N ARG A 127 35.00 -2.77 2.37
CA ARG A 127 33.92 -3.07 1.41
C ARG A 127 33.47 -4.53 1.50
N LEU A 128 34.39 -5.48 1.62
CA LEU A 128 34.08 -6.91 1.77
C LEU A 128 33.28 -7.18 3.05
N ILE A 129 33.58 -6.51 4.16
CA ILE A 129 32.80 -6.62 5.40
C ILE A 129 31.36 -6.15 5.18
N VAL A 130 31.15 -5.01 4.52
CA VAL A 130 29.81 -4.49 4.20
C VAL A 130 29.04 -5.45 3.29
N ILE A 131 29.70 -5.99 2.25
CA ILE A 131 29.12 -6.97 1.33
C ILE A 131 28.72 -8.24 2.10
N ARG A 132 29.59 -8.78 2.96
CA ARG A 132 29.29 -9.97 3.79
C ARG A 132 28.10 -9.73 4.72
N LYS A 133 28.03 -8.57 5.37
CA LYS A 133 26.88 -8.18 6.21
C LYS A 133 25.58 -8.11 5.40
N ARG A 134 25.62 -7.51 4.20
CA ARG A 134 24.45 -7.42 3.29
C ARG A 134 24.04 -8.80 2.75
N LYS A 135 25.01 -9.64 2.38
CA LYS A 135 24.81 -11.04 1.98
C LYS A 135 24.11 -11.80 3.09
N MET A 136 24.62 -11.72 4.32
CA MET A 136 24.06 -12.42 5.46
C MET A 136 22.64 -11.95 5.78
N ARG A 137 22.37 -10.63 5.74
CA ARG A 137 21.01 -10.08 5.90
C ARG A 137 20.04 -10.62 4.84
N LYS A 138 20.44 -10.60 3.56
CA LYS A 138 19.63 -11.14 2.44
C LYS A 138 19.38 -12.65 2.60
N HIS A 139 20.40 -13.41 3.00
CA HIS A 139 20.32 -14.85 3.25
C HIS A 139 19.34 -15.18 4.37
N LYS A 140 19.49 -14.53 5.54
CA LYS A 140 18.59 -14.69 6.68
C LYS A 140 17.16 -14.29 6.32
N LEU A 141 16.99 -13.19 5.59
CA LEU A 141 15.67 -12.75 5.12
C LEU A 141 15.04 -13.78 4.19
N ARG A 142 15.79 -14.33 3.21
CA ARG A 142 15.31 -15.42 2.34
C ARG A 142 14.90 -16.65 3.13
N LYS A 143 15.71 -17.08 4.12
CA LYS A 143 15.36 -18.18 5.03
C LYS A 143 14.06 -17.89 5.78
N LEU A 144 13.90 -16.68 6.32
CA LEU A 144 12.67 -16.27 7.01
C LEU A 144 11.46 -16.29 6.07
N ARG A 145 11.59 -15.77 4.84
CA ARG A 145 10.48 -15.77 3.86
C ARG A 145 10.00 -17.16 3.51
N LYS A 146 10.93 -18.11 3.39
CA LYS A 146 10.59 -19.53 3.17
C LYS A 146 9.87 -20.11 4.39
N LYS A 147 10.39 -19.90 5.59
CA LYS A 147 9.79 -20.40 6.85
C LYS A 147 8.38 -19.83 7.09
N MET A 148 8.17 -18.55 6.80
CA MET A 148 6.92 -17.83 7.11
C MET A 148 5.97 -17.66 5.91
N LYS A 149 6.21 -18.34 4.79
CA LYS A 149 5.49 -18.17 3.51
C LYS A 149 3.96 -18.14 3.71
N PHE A 150 3.42 -19.14 4.42
CA PHE A 150 1.98 -19.29 4.61
C PHE A 150 1.40 -18.28 5.60
N VAL A 151 2.14 -17.96 6.67
CA VAL A 151 1.72 -16.96 7.66
C VAL A 151 1.57 -15.59 6.98
N TRP A 152 2.54 -15.21 6.14
CA TRP A 152 2.47 -13.95 5.41
C TRP A 152 1.44 -13.96 4.29
N ALA A 153 1.22 -15.10 3.63
CA ALA A 153 0.13 -15.23 2.66
C ALA A 153 -1.23 -14.98 3.32
N LYS A 154 -1.48 -15.59 4.49
CA LYS A 154 -2.69 -15.36 5.31
C LYS A 154 -2.82 -13.88 5.72
N ALA A 155 -1.73 -13.26 6.17
CA ALA A 155 -1.72 -11.85 6.52
C ALA A 155 -2.00 -10.94 5.30
N LYS A 156 -1.43 -11.27 4.13
CA LYS A 156 -1.68 -10.56 2.87
C LYS A 156 -3.16 -10.66 2.48
N GLN A 157 -3.72 -11.87 2.47
CA GLN A 157 -5.13 -12.10 2.16
C GLN A 157 -6.05 -11.28 3.08
N ARG A 158 -5.78 -11.28 4.40
CA ARG A 158 -6.54 -10.45 5.36
C ARG A 158 -6.43 -8.95 5.08
N ARG A 159 -5.29 -8.46 4.62
CA ARG A 159 -5.12 -7.05 4.24
C ARG A 159 -5.91 -6.71 2.99
N GLU A 160 -5.85 -7.57 1.96
CA GLU A 160 -6.62 -7.36 0.73
C GLU A 160 -8.12 -7.39 1.02
N TRP A 161 -8.61 -8.37 1.79
CA TRP A 161 -10.01 -8.42 2.22
C TRP A 161 -10.45 -7.16 2.97
N LYS A 162 -9.62 -6.63 3.87
CA LYS A 162 -9.91 -5.36 4.56
C LYS A 162 -9.94 -4.16 3.61
N LYS A 163 -9.09 -4.12 2.58
CA LYS A 163 -9.11 -3.06 1.56
C LYS A 163 -10.39 -3.14 0.74
N GLU A 164 -10.74 -4.32 0.26
CA GLU A 164 -11.96 -4.56 -0.50
C GLU A 164 -13.21 -4.18 0.31
N LYS A 165 -13.30 -4.64 1.56
CA LYS A 165 -14.41 -4.25 2.45
C LYS A 165 -14.51 -2.74 2.66
N ARG A 166 -13.38 -2.04 2.85
CA ARG A 166 -13.36 -0.57 2.96
C ARG A 166 -13.83 0.09 1.67
N PHE A 167 -13.42 -0.43 0.52
CA PHE A 167 -13.83 0.06 -0.78
C PHE A 167 -15.34 -0.13 -1.01
N LEU A 168 -15.87 -1.34 -0.77
CA LEU A 168 -17.30 -1.61 -0.86
C LEU A 168 -18.11 -0.72 0.07
N ASN A 169 -17.67 -0.53 1.31
CA ASN A 169 -18.32 0.38 2.25
C ASN A 169 -18.34 1.83 1.72
N SER A 170 -17.24 2.28 1.09
CA SER A 170 -17.20 3.62 0.47
C SER A 170 -18.23 3.76 -0.64
N LEU A 171 -18.36 2.76 -1.51
CA LEU A 171 -19.36 2.76 -2.59
C LEU A 171 -20.79 2.73 -2.04
N LEU A 172 -21.05 1.86 -1.06
CA LEU A 172 -22.36 1.80 -0.40
C LEU A 172 -22.71 3.12 0.28
N ASN A 173 -21.73 3.79 0.87
CA ASN A 173 -21.95 5.12 1.46
C ASN A 173 -22.29 6.16 0.39
N GLN A 174 -21.61 6.17 -0.76
CA GLN A 174 -21.95 7.07 -1.87
C GLN A 174 -23.37 6.82 -2.38
N ILE A 175 -23.76 5.55 -2.55
CA ILE A 175 -25.13 5.18 -2.96
C ILE A 175 -26.14 5.67 -1.92
N LYS A 176 -25.87 5.45 -0.62
CA LYS A 176 -26.76 5.90 0.46
C LYS A 176 -26.88 7.42 0.50
N VAL A 177 -25.80 8.16 0.28
CA VAL A 177 -25.83 9.63 0.20
C VAL A 177 -26.67 10.07 -1.00
N ALA A 178 -26.47 9.46 -2.17
CA ALA A 178 -27.24 9.77 -3.38
C ALA A 178 -28.74 9.45 -3.22
N GLN A 179 -29.09 8.34 -2.56
CA GLN A 179 -30.49 7.97 -2.30
C GLN A 179 -31.18 8.89 -1.29
N LYS A 180 -30.41 9.44 -0.33
CA LYS A 180 -30.92 10.38 0.68
C LYS A 180 -30.94 11.82 0.19
N PHE A 181 -30.43 12.10 -1.01
CA PHE A 181 -30.30 13.45 -1.51
C PHE A 181 -31.68 14.01 -1.87
N SER A 182 -32.11 15.04 -1.13
CA SER A 182 -33.27 15.86 -1.43
C SER A 182 -32.80 17.24 -1.90
N ALA A 183 -33.31 17.72 -3.04
CA ALA A 183 -32.90 19.00 -3.62
C ALA A 183 -33.28 20.19 -2.74
N GLU A 184 -34.46 20.13 -2.10
CA GLU A 184 -34.96 21.18 -1.22
C GLU A 184 -34.07 21.33 0.02
N ASP A 185 -33.75 20.21 0.68
CA ASP A 185 -32.87 20.20 1.85
C ASP A 185 -31.48 20.76 1.52
N TYR A 186 -30.94 20.41 0.35
CA TYR A 186 -29.66 20.94 -0.12
C TYR A 186 -29.69 22.46 -0.31
N VAL A 187 -30.74 22.99 -0.96
CA VAL A 187 -30.88 24.44 -1.16
C VAL A 187 -31.05 25.15 0.19
N ASN A 188 -31.86 24.62 1.09
CA ASN A 188 -32.06 25.17 2.44
C ASN A 188 -30.75 25.18 3.25
N GLU A 189 -29.96 24.11 3.16
CA GLU A 189 -28.64 24.03 3.78
C GLU A 189 -27.69 25.09 3.20
N MET A 190 -27.70 25.30 1.89
CA MET A 190 -26.86 26.31 1.23
C MET A 190 -27.27 27.75 1.59
N ILE A 191 -28.57 28.05 1.63
CA ILE A 191 -29.08 29.35 2.10
C ILE A 191 -28.70 29.56 3.56
N SER A 192 -28.84 28.53 4.41
CA SER A 192 -28.46 28.59 5.83
C SER A 192 -26.97 28.87 6.00
N LYS A 193 -26.08 28.17 5.28
CA LYS A 193 -24.64 28.41 5.29
C LYS A 193 -24.25 29.79 4.78
N ALA A 194 -24.95 30.31 3.78
CA ALA A 194 -24.71 31.66 3.26
C ALA A 194 -25.17 32.74 4.26
N THR A 195 -26.23 32.45 5.01
CA THR A 195 -26.79 33.35 6.04
C THR A 195 -26.00 33.28 7.35
N GLU A 196 -25.41 32.12 7.68
CA GLU A 196 -24.64 31.90 8.90
C GLU A 196 -23.41 32.82 8.95
N SER A 197 -23.39 33.73 9.93
CA SER A 197 -22.24 34.59 10.17
C SER A 197 -21.19 33.82 10.98
N PRO A 198 -19.94 33.71 10.51
CA PRO A 198 -18.90 32.98 11.24
C PRO A 198 -18.64 33.64 12.60
N PRO A 199 -18.47 32.86 13.68
CA PRO A 199 -18.24 33.42 15.01
C PRO A 199 -16.95 34.26 15.04
N PRO A 200 -16.91 35.32 15.85
CA PRO A 200 -15.75 36.19 15.94
C PRO A 200 -14.55 35.40 16.48
N LYS A 201 -13.35 35.68 15.94
CA LYS A 201 -12.08 35.05 16.37
C LYS A 201 -11.61 35.55 17.75
N TYR A 202 -12.12 36.69 18.18
CA TYR A 202 -11.72 37.37 19.40
C TYR A 202 -12.94 37.68 20.25
N TYR A 203 -12.79 37.58 21.56
CA TYR A 203 -13.79 37.98 22.54
C TYR A 203 -13.12 38.88 23.58
N LYS A 204 -13.70 40.06 23.84
CA LYS A 204 -13.12 41.10 24.73
C LYS A 204 -11.62 41.36 24.47
N LYS A 205 -11.26 41.52 23.19
CA LYS A 205 -9.88 41.78 22.69
C LYS A 205 -8.88 40.64 22.92
N ARG A 206 -9.31 39.46 23.39
CA ARG A 206 -8.45 38.27 23.57
C ARG A 206 -8.84 37.17 22.60
N ARG A 207 -7.86 36.43 22.09
CA ARG A 207 -8.10 35.28 21.21
C ARG A 207 -8.43 34.07 22.07
N MET A 208 -9.53 33.39 21.76
CA MET A 208 -10.02 32.24 22.50
C MET A 208 -10.50 31.14 21.53
N PRO A 209 -10.62 29.89 21.99
CA PRO A 209 -11.20 28.81 21.19
C PRO A 209 -12.64 29.13 20.78
N THR A 210 -13.03 28.75 19.56
CA THR A 210 -14.36 29.07 19.00
C THR A 210 -15.52 28.59 19.88
N TRP A 211 -15.42 27.37 20.42
CA TRP A 211 -16.46 26.80 21.28
C TRP A 211 -16.69 27.63 22.56
N LEU A 212 -15.62 28.18 23.13
CA LEU A 212 -15.69 28.99 24.35
C LEU A 212 -16.23 30.39 24.05
N ILE A 213 -15.89 30.96 22.89
CA ILE A 213 -16.46 32.24 22.43
C ILE A 213 -17.97 32.12 22.22
N LEU A 214 -18.41 31.04 21.58
CA LEU A 214 -19.85 30.76 21.40
C LEU A 214 -20.57 30.66 22.73
N GLU A 215 -20.05 29.90 23.69
CA GLU A 215 -20.64 29.76 25.03
C GLU A 215 -20.72 31.12 25.77
N MET A 216 -19.69 31.95 25.65
CA MET A 216 -19.67 33.29 26.27
C MET A 216 -20.67 34.25 25.62
N LEU A 217 -20.77 34.24 24.28
CA LEU A 217 -21.75 35.04 23.54
C LEU A 217 -23.18 34.62 23.87
N GLU A 218 -23.43 33.31 23.99
CA GLU A 218 -24.73 32.76 24.36
C GLU A 218 -25.15 33.22 25.77
N LYS A 219 -24.24 33.14 26.74
CA LYS A 219 -24.47 33.66 28.11
C LYS A 219 -24.75 35.17 28.12
N GLU A 220 -24.08 35.96 27.28
CA GLU A 220 -24.35 37.39 27.15
C GLU A 220 -25.71 37.66 26.51
N ASN A 221 -26.10 36.89 25.49
CA ASN A 221 -27.39 37.01 24.83
C ASN A 221 -28.54 36.64 25.77
N GLN A 222 -28.41 35.56 26.54
CA GLN A 222 -29.37 35.17 27.59
C GLN A 222 -29.55 36.30 28.61
N LYS A 223 -28.45 36.84 29.16
CA LYS A 223 -28.53 37.99 30.10
C LYS A 223 -29.21 39.22 29.50
N LYS A 224 -29.02 39.49 28.20
CA LYS A 224 -29.72 40.59 27.51
C LYS A 224 -31.21 40.31 27.36
N LEU A 225 -31.58 39.07 27.04
CA LEU A 225 -32.98 38.64 26.98
C LEU A 225 -33.64 38.74 28.34
N ASP A 226 -33.04 38.21 29.41
CA ASP A 226 -33.58 38.28 30.77
C ASP A 226 -33.83 39.74 31.20
N ARG A 227 -32.87 40.63 30.94
CA ARG A 227 -33.02 42.07 31.19
C ARG A 227 -34.16 42.68 30.38
N LYS A 228 -34.30 42.28 29.11
CA LYS A 228 -35.39 42.74 28.25
C LYS A 228 -36.73 42.26 28.81
N TYR A 229 -36.92 40.97 29.05
CA TYR A 229 -38.17 40.45 29.63
C TYR A 229 -38.54 41.14 30.95
N LYS A 230 -37.57 41.32 31.85
CA LYS A 230 -37.77 42.07 33.10
C LYS A 230 -38.25 43.51 32.86
N PHE A 231 -37.65 44.21 31.90
CA PHE A 231 -38.08 45.56 31.53
C PHE A 231 -39.50 45.60 30.95
N TRP A 232 -39.88 44.62 30.12
CA TRP A 232 -41.24 44.52 29.57
C TRP A 232 -42.29 44.23 30.66
N GLU A 233 -41.95 43.44 31.67
CA GLU A 233 -42.79 43.21 32.85
C GLU A 233 -42.96 44.47 33.72
N GLU A 234 -41.93 45.31 33.79
CA GLU A 234 -41.94 46.57 34.55
C GLU A 234 -42.73 47.69 33.83
N CYS A 235 -42.75 47.73 32.49
CA CYS A 235 -43.51 48.71 31.70
C CYS A 235 -44.96 48.29 31.36
N GLY A 236 -45.32 47.02 31.56
CA GLY A 236 -46.68 46.50 31.33
C GLY A 236 -47.63 46.60 32.52
N LYS A 237 -47.20 47.24 33.61
CA LYS A 237 -48.01 47.63 34.77
C LYS A 237 -48.15 49.15 34.81
#